data_AF-A0A950C904-F1
#
_entry.id   AF-A0A950C904-F1
#
_cell.length_a   1.000
_cell.length_b   1.000
_cell.length_c   1.000
_cell.angle_alpha   90.00
_cell.angle_beta   90.00
_cell.angle_gamma   90.00
#
_symmetry.space_group_name_H-M   'P 1'
#
loop_
_entity.id
_entity.type
_entity.pdbx_description
1 polymer ?
#
loop_
_entity_poly.entity_id
_entity_poly.type
_entity_poly.pdbx_seq_one_letter_code
_entity_poly.pdbx_strand_id
1 'polypeptide(L)'
;HFGVNTPTGVQFGAVGPKTWSKVGDPMDHPTKADVVKLGTLPRYKLLKIPAARTPADVAFIFEFPAIWDLQVWLVPNPLGAFAEHNPNVKPSANAKAQD
;
A
#
# COMPACT_ATOMS: atom_id res chain seq x y z
N HIS A 1 1.21 -6.34 -4.23
CA HIS A 1 -0.21 -6.38 -3.84
C HIS A 1 -0.53 -7.72 -3.17
N PHE A 2 -1.53 -7.77 -2.31
CA PHE A 2 -1.93 -9.00 -1.62
C PHE A 2 -3.41 -8.95 -1.20
N GLY A 3 -3.98 -10.13 -0.97
CA GLY A 3 -5.31 -10.29 -0.39
C GLY A 3 -5.24 -10.94 0.98
N VAL A 4 -6.00 -10.41 1.94
CA VAL A 4 -6.15 -10.97 3.28
C VAL A 4 -7.58 -11.48 3.45
N ASN A 5 -7.74 -12.73 3.85
CA ASN A 5 -9.00 -13.32 4.25
C ASN A 5 -9.46 -12.67 5.58
N THR A 6 -10.64 -12.04 5.57
CA THR A 6 -11.31 -11.55 6.77
C THR A 6 -12.70 -12.17 6.89
N PRO A 7 -13.38 -12.04 8.04
CA PRO A 7 -14.75 -12.55 8.19
C PRO A 7 -15.75 -12.01 7.17
N THR A 8 -15.46 -10.84 6.57
CA THR A 8 -16.32 -10.21 5.55
C THR A 8 -15.90 -10.54 4.12
N GLY A 9 -14.91 -11.41 3.92
CA GLY A 9 -14.35 -11.77 2.62
C GLY A 9 -12.90 -11.31 2.44
N VAL A 10 -12.41 -11.39 1.20
CA VAL A 10 -11.03 -10.99 0.88
C VAL A 10 -10.94 -9.46 0.86
N GLN A 11 -10.05 -8.90 1.68
CA GLN A 11 -9.71 -7.48 1.65
C GLN A 11 -8.35 -7.27 1.01
N PHE A 12 -8.24 -6.22 0.19
CA PHE A 12 -7.06 -5.95 -0.64
C PHE A 12 -6.09 -5.00 0.07
N GLY A 13 -4.81 -5.29 -0.08
CA GLY A 13 -3.71 -4.45 0.40
C GLY A 13 -2.64 -4.22 -0.66
N ALA A 14 -2.03 -3.05 -0.61
CA ALA A 14 -0.92 -2.65 -1.46
C ALA A 14 0.19 -2.02 -0.61
N VAL A 15 1.42 -2.22 -1.06
CA VAL A 15 2.63 -1.78 -0.36
C VAL A 15 3.69 -1.50 -1.42
N GLY A 16 4.41 -0.40 -1.24
CA GLY A 16 5.48 0.00 -2.13
C GLY A 16 6.83 -0.58 -1.71
N PRO A 17 7.86 -0.39 -2.54
CA PRO A 17 9.22 -0.89 -2.29
C PRO A 17 9.81 -0.42 -0.96
N LYS A 18 9.58 0.84 -0.58
CA LYS A 18 10.16 1.47 0.62
C LYS A 18 9.63 0.86 1.91
N THR A 19 8.36 0.45 1.94
CA THR A 19 7.80 -0.23 3.10
C THR A 19 8.10 -1.72 3.07
N TRP A 20 8.15 -2.35 1.90
CA TRP A 20 8.53 -3.76 1.78
C TRP A 20 9.93 -4.03 2.33
N SER A 21 10.89 -3.16 2.03
CA SER A 21 12.28 -3.29 2.52
C SER A 21 12.42 -3.29 4.05
N LYS A 22 11.38 -2.89 4.79
CA LYS A 22 11.38 -2.89 6.27
C LYS A 22 11.06 -4.25 6.88
N VAL A 23 10.56 -5.20 6.11
CA VAL A 23 10.08 -6.50 6.64
C VAL A 23 10.87 -7.72 6.13
N GLY A 24 11.85 -7.51 5.26
CA GLY A 24 12.74 -8.58 4.82
C GLY A 24 12.88 -8.65 3.31
N ASP A 25 12.99 -9.88 2.81
CA ASP A 25 13.50 -10.31 1.49
C ASP A 25 13.23 -9.38 0.29
N PRO A 26 14.13 -9.43 -0.71
CA PRO A 26 13.92 -8.72 -1.97
C PRO A 26 12.53 -8.99 -2.54
N MET A 27 11.94 -7.96 -3.16
CA MET A 27 10.56 -8.02 -3.69
C MET A 27 10.37 -9.00 -4.84
N ASP A 28 11.45 -9.66 -5.29
CA ASP A 28 11.44 -10.65 -6.37
C ASP A 28 10.72 -11.96 -5.97
N HIS A 29 10.67 -12.29 -4.68
CA HIS A 29 10.06 -13.52 -4.18
C HIS A 29 9.24 -13.31 -2.89
N PRO A 30 8.17 -12.50 -2.95
CA PRO A 30 7.40 -12.15 -1.76
C PRO A 30 6.67 -13.36 -1.17
N THR A 31 6.79 -13.57 0.14
CA THR A 31 6.14 -14.70 0.84
C THR A 31 4.94 -14.28 1.68
N LYS A 32 4.09 -15.25 2.04
CA LYS A 32 2.96 -15.01 2.96
C LYS A 32 3.45 -14.57 4.34
N ALA A 33 4.64 -15.02 4.76
CA ALA A 33 5.25 -14.59 6.02
C ALA A 33 5.60 -13.09 5.99
N ASP A 34 6.03 -12.56 4.84
CA ASP A 34 6.36 -11.13 4.71
C ASP A 34 5.10 -10.26 4.80
N VAL A 35 3.98 -10.71 4.23
CA VAL A 35 2.68 -10.03 4.37
C VAL A 35 2.23 -9.99 5.83
N VAL A 36 2.48 -11.03 6.62
CA VAL A 36 2.21 -11.02 8.07
C VAL A 36 3.08 -9.98 8.77
N LYS A 37 4.38 -9.93 8.47
CA LYS A 37 5.30 -8.92 9.03
C LYS A 37 4.85 -7.50 8.66
N LEU A 38 4.38 -7.27 7.43
CA LEU A 38 3.83 -5.97 7.02
C LEU A 38 2.67 -5.53 7.91
N GLY A 39 1.77 -6.46 8.23
CA GLY A 39 0.64 -6.21 9.12
C GLY A 39 1.04 -5.75 10.53
N THR A 40 2.28 -5.99 10.96
CA THR A 40 2.81 -5.52 12.26
C THR A 40 3.29 -4.07 12.23
N LEU A 41 3.50 -3.49 11.04
CA LEU A 41 4.01 -2.13 10.92
C LEU A 41 2.98 -1.09 11.41
N PRO A 42 3.40 -0.03 12.13
CA PRO A 42 2.50 0.99 12.67
C PRO A 42 1.54 1.61 11.65
N ARG A 43 1.99 1.74 10.38
CA ARG A 43 1.16 2.29 9.29
C ARG A 43 -0.11 1.50 9.02
N TYR A 44 -0.11 0.17 9.20
CA TYR A 44 -1.29 -0.67 8.94
C TYR A 44 -2.40 -0.36 9.92
N LYS A 45 -2.05 -0.11 11.19
CA LYS A 45 -2.99 0.38 12.20
C LYS A 45 -3.44 1.82 11.89
N LEU A 46 -2.52 2.71 11.54
CA LEU A 46 -2.83 4.12 11.26
C LEU A 46 -3.77 4.30 10.05
N LEU A 47 -3.50 3.56 8.98
CA LEU A 47 -4.25 3.61 7.72
C LEU A 47 -5.44 2.66 7.69
N LYS A 48 -5.68 1.90 8.78
CA LYS A 48 -6.73 0.87 8.87
C LYS A 48 -6.66 -0.15 7.72
N ILE A 49 -5.44 -0.48 7.30
CA ILE A 49 -5.20 -1.49 6.25
C ILE A 49 -5.40 -2.88 6.89
N PRO A 50 -6.04 -3.83 6.19
CA PRO A 50 -6.20 -5.20 6.68
C PRO A 50 -4.83 -5.83 6.94
N ALA A 51 -4.65 -6.42 8.13
CA ALA A 51 -3.40 -7.04 8.54
C ALA A 51 -3.59 -8.55 8.75
N ALA A 52 -2.85 -9.36 7.98
CA ALA A 52 -2.77 -10.80 8.19
C ALA A 52 -2.09 -11.10 9.52
N ARG A 53 -2.67 -12.00 10.34
CA ARG A 53 -2.09 -12.43 11.62
C ARG A 53 -1.25 -13.68 11.45
N THR A 54 -1.63 -14.53 10.50
CA THR A 54 -0.94 -15.76 10.15
C THR A 54 -0.78 -15.88 8.63
N PRO A 55 0.17 -16.70 8.14
CA PRO A 55 0.29 -16.95 6.70
C PRO A 55 -0.99 -17.53 6.07
N ALA A 56 -1.81 -18.25 6.83
CA ALA A 56 -3.08 -18.81 6.35
C ALA A 56 -4.12 -17.72 6.04
N ASP A 57 -4.00 -16.55 6.67
CA ASP A 57 -4.89 -15.41 6.40
C ASP A 57 -4.58 -14.78 5.03
N VAL A 58 -3.42 -15.06 4.44
CA VAL A 58 -3.01 -14.49 3.14
C VAL A 58 -3.61 -15.34 2.01
N ALA A 59 -4.61 -14.79 1.34
CA ALA A 59 -5.32 -15.43 0.23
C ALA A 59 -4.41 -15.58 -0.99
N PHE A 60 -3.76 -14.48 -1.38
CA PHE A 60 -2.84 -14.43 -2.52
C PHE A 60 -1.81 -13.32 -2.34
N ILE A 61 -0.72 -13.45 -3.10
CA ILE A 61 0.29 -12.41 -3.29
C ILE A 61 0.40 -12.21 -4.80
N PHE A 62 0.38 -10.94 -5.21
CA PHE A 62 0.54 -10.55 -6.60
C PHE A 62 1.60 -9.46 -6.67
N GLU A 63 2.75 -9.81 -7.24
CA GLU A 63 3.79 -8.85 -7.56
C GLU A 63 3.31 -8.00 -8.74
N PHE A 64 3.23 -6.69 -8.53
CA PHE A 64 2.82 -5.77 -9.59
C PHE A 64 4.10 -5.34 -10.31
N PRO A 65 4.28 -5.66 -11.59
CA PRO A 65 5.49 -5.26 -12.29
C PRO A 65 5.54 -3.73 -12.38
N ALA A 66 6.72 -3.15 -12.12
CA ALA A 66 6.93 -1.70 -12.04
C ALA A 66 6.47 -0.92 -13.29
N ILE A 67 6.33 -1.58 -14.45
CA ILE A 67 5.81 -0.97 -15.68
C ILE A 67 4.33 -0.52 -15.58
N TRP A 68 3.57 -1.03 -14.62
CA TRP A 68 2.14 -0.69 -14.43
C TRP A 68 1.90 0.33 -13.31
N ASP A 69 2.95 0.92 -12.72
CA ASP A 69 2.87 1.86 -11.57
C ASP A 69 2.47 3.29 -11.98
N LEU A 70 1.72 3.44 -13.07
CA LEU A 70 1.18 4.71 -13.56
C LEU A 70 -0.32 4.81 -13.23
N GLN A 71 -0.64 5.05 -11.96
CA GLN A 71 -1.93 5.61 -11.57
C GLN A 71 -1.78 7.12 -11.36
N VAL A 72 -1.86 7.89 -12.44
CA VAL A 72 -1.98 9.36 -12.36
C VAL A 72 -3.43 9.76 -12.57
N TRP A 73 -4.05 10.29 -11.51
CA TRP A 73 -5.26 11.09 -11.66
C TRP A 73 -4.82 12.52 -12.02
N LEU A 74 -4.83 12.82 -13.32
CA LEU A 74 -4.66 14.19 -13.80
C LEU A 74 -5.95 14.95 -13.51
N VAL A 75 -6.00 15.64 -12.37
CA VAL A 75 -6.98 16.71 -12.17
C VAL A 75 -6.41 17.96 -12.86
N PRO A 76 -7.05 18.49 -13.91
CA PRO A 76 -6.56 19.70 -14.57
C PRO A 76 -6.47 20.82 -13.53
N ASN A 77 -5.25 21.31 -13.27
CA ASN A 77 -5.09 22.57 -12.58
C ASN A 77 -5.17 23.68 -13.64
N PRO A 78 -6.24 24.49 -13.70
CA PRO A 78 -6.36 25.56 -14.68
C PRO A 78 -5.26 26.62 -14.55
N LEU A 79 -4.51 26.63 -13.44
CA LEU A 79 -3.35 27.51 -13.21
C LEU A 79 -1.99 26.83 -13.50
N GLY A 80 -1.97 25.56 -13.92
CA GLY A 80 -0.74 24.83 -14.26
C GLY A 80 0.22 24.55 -13.08
N ALA A 81 -0.14 24.92 -11.85
CA ALA A 81 0.69 24.67 -10.67
C ALA A 81 0.73 23.18 -10.30
N PHE A 82 1.91 22.69 -9.90
CA PHE A 82 2.04 21.38 -9.25
C PHE A 82 1.14 21.28 -8.02
N ALA A 83 0.71 20.06 -7.67
CA ALA A 83 -0.25 19.82 -6.57
C ALA A 83 0.19 20.46 -5.23
N GLU A 84 1.49 20.59 -5.01
CA GLU A 84 2.12 21.17 -3.83
C GLU A 84 1.88 22.69 -3.68
N HIS A 85 1.62 23.36 -4.81
CA HIS A 85 1.38 24.80 -4.89
C HIS A 85 -0.09 25.15 -5.11
N ASN A 86 -0.96 24.14 -5.24
CA ASN A 86 -2.39 24.36 -5.41
C ASN A 86 -3.07 24.43 -4.03
N PRO A 87 -3.56 25.60 -3.59
CA PRO A 87 -4.19 25.75 -2.27
C PRO A 87 -5.49 24.93 -2.10
N ASN A 88 -6.06 24.43 -3.19
CA ASN A 88 -7.25 23.57 -3.17
C ASN A 88 -6.90 22.09 -2.94
N VAL A 89 -5.63 21.70 -3.11
CA VAL A 89 -5.17 20.35 -2.79
C VAL A 89 -4.91 20.29 -1.28
N LYS A 90 -5.78 19.58 -0.57
CA LYS A 90 -5.62 19.30 0.86
C LYS A 90 -5.09 17.89 1.01
N PRO A 91 -3.85 17.68 1.49
CA PRO A 91 -3.34 16.35 1.78
C PRO A 91 -4.28 15.64 2.77
N SER A 92 -4.46 14.33 2.59
CA SER A 92 -5.15 13.54 3.61
C SER A 92 -4.40 13.65 4.95
N ALA A 93 -5.12 13.50 6.06
CA ALA A 93 -4.51 13.58 7.41
C ALA A 93 -3.30 12.63 7.58
N ASN A 94 -3.24 11.56 6.78
CA ASN A 94 -2.19 10.54 6.83
C ASN A 94 -1.31 10.51 5.57
N ALA A 95 -1.30 11.56 4.74
CA ALA A 95 -0.54 11.57 3.48
C ALA A 95 0.96 11.23 3.69
N LYS A 96 1.57 11.71 4.78
CA LYS A 96 2.96 11.42 5.14
C LYS A 96 3.24 9.96 5.51
N ALA A 97 2.19 9.17 5.74
CA ALA A 97 2.28 7.75 6.07
C ALA A 97 2.04 6.83 4.87
N GLN A 98 1.72 7.39 3.69
CA GLN A 98 1.71 6.68 2.42
C GLN A 98 3.16 6.56 1.88
N ASP A 99 3.39 5.54 1.05
CA ASP A 99 4.74 5.14 0.59
C ASP A 99 5.20 5.93 -0.66
#